data_AF-A0ABD3NIF0-F1
#
_entry.id   AF-A0ABD3NIF0-F1
#
_cell.length_a   1.000
_cell.length_b   1.000
_cell.length_c   1.000
_cell.angle_alpha   90.00
_cell.angle_beta   90.00
_cell.angle_gamma   90.00
#
_symmetry.space_group_name_H-M   'P 1'
#
loop_
_entity.id
_entity.type
_entity.pdbx_description
1 polymer ?
#
loop_
_entity_poly.entity_id
_entity_poly.type
_entity_poly.pdbx_seq_one_letter_code
_entity_poly.pdbx_strand_id
1 'polypeptide(L)'
;MNSTKNDKASPSKPKRPLTPYNIFYRFKRAKIIQAISTSNGSLGKAAVLKLVRAIPGLEDMSSSELKLLHPKEKYARSRDIVRREMRDRLLPFEGKRSHRKTHPGMIEFLEMSRMMCDQWKLVDGLTKTIFKELAEEGKRQHRQRNSKDETDTSSSSKGIDQDDAFDKLLQDLAVNEEDSRDTEDSDVLTANTMPLLTIKPQDDTASNQCFPSSSNIVTPITSRPKVQISFDAFEGKIPLDSSGDEEDDFCKYIDSHIHLVDDADHDDIFDHDESVPNTLVDLINMDESIDHCRLAAV
;
A
#
# COMPACT_ATOMS: atom_id res chain seq x y z
N MET A 1 44.72 8.01 -2.59
CA MET A 1 44.47 8.70 -1.30
C MET A 1 42.99 9.02 -1.24
N ASN A 2 42.21 8.26 -0.46
CA ASN A 2 40.76 8.45 -0.38
C ASN A 2 40.45 9.41 0.77
N SER A 3 40.13 10.67 0.44
CA SER A 3 39.64 11.65 1.40
C SER A 3 38.27 11.23 1.93
N THR A 4 38.25 10.61 3.10
CA THR A 4 37.02 10.44 3.90
C THR A 4 36.64 11.80 4.48
N LYS A 5 35.86 12.58 3.74
CA LYS A 5 35.19 13.76 4.29
C LYS A 5 34.21 13.30 5.37
N ASN A 6 34.55 13.55 6.62
CA ASN A 6 33.66 13.39 7.76
C ASN A 6 32.63 14.53 7.71
N ASP A 7 31.55 14.32 6.95
CA ASP A 7 30.40 15.21 6.96
C ASP A 7 29.70 15.03 8.31
N LYS A 8 29.98 15.96 9.25
CA LYS A 8 29.20 16.11 10.47
C LYS A 8 27.75 16.41 10.05
N ALA A 9 26.89 15.39 10.10
CA ALA A 9 25.48 15.53 9.77
C ALA A 9 24.86 16.55 10.74
N SER A 10 24.41 17.68 10.20
CA SER A 10 23.60 18.62 10.97
C SER A 10 22.34 17.90 11.49
N PRO A 11 21.83 18.28 12.68
CA PRO A 11 20.63 17.67 13.25
C PRO A 11 19.49 17.79 12.23
N SER A 12 19.09 16.66 11.65
CA SER A 12 18.10 16.64 10.59
C SER A 12 16.74 17.00 11.17
N LYS A 13 16.09 18.02 10.61
CA LYS A 13 14.72 18.40 10.97
C LYS A 13 13.80 17.16 10.92
N PRO A 14 12.87 16.98 11.87
CA PRO A 14 12.01 15.81 11.91
C PRO A 14 11.19 15.71 10.62
N LYS A 15 11.08 14.50 10.08
CA LYS A 15 10.31 14.23 8.86
C LYS A 15 8.82 14.38 9.15
N ARG A 16 8.07 14.96 8.21
CA ARG A 16 6.62 15.12 8.34
C ARG A 16 5.91 13.75 8.44
N PRO A 17 4.83 13.63 9.23
CA PRO A 17 4.03 12.41 9.27
C PRO A 17 3.35 12.16 7.92
N LEU A 18 3.00 10.90 7.67
CA LEU A 18 2.39 10.50 6.40
C LEU A 18 0.92 10.91 6.33
N THR A 19 0.51 11.37 5.15
CA THR A 19 -0.90 11.60 4.82
C THR A 19 -1.63 10.29 4.52
N PRO A 20 -2.97 10.26 4.58
CA PRO A 20 -3.77 9.08 4.20
C PRO A 20 -3.43 8.54 2.81
N TYR A 21 -3.32 9.44 1.81
CA TYR A 21 -2.89 9.08 0.46
C TYR A 21 -1.51 8.41 0.43
N ASN A 22 -0.53 8.94 1.18
CA ASN A 22 0.81 8.34 1.24
C ASN A 22 0.79 6.92 1.83
N ILE A 23 -0.09 6.64 2.79
CA ILE A 23 -0.29 5.30 3.37
C ILE A 23 -0.93 4.38 2.34
N PHE A 24 -1.97 4.83 1.61
CA PHE A 24 -2.57 4.09 0.51
C PHE A 24 -1.53 3.75 -0.58
N TYR A 25 -0.74 4.74 -1.02
CA TYR A 25 0.29 4.55 -2.02
C TYR A 25 1.33 3.51 -1.57
N ARG A 26 1.78 3.59 -0.31
CA ARG A 26 2.72 2.61 0.27
C ARG A 26 2.14 1.20 0.29
N PHE A 27 0.88 1.07 0.71
CA PHE A 27 0.18 -0.21 0.75
C PHE A 27 0.08 -0.84 -0.65
N LYS A 28 -0.45 -0.11 -1.62
CA LYS A 28 -0.60 -0.60 -2.99
C LYS A 28 0.74 -0.89 -3.67
N ARG A 29 1.74 -0.03 -3.47
CA ARG A 29 3.10 -0.26 -3.99
C ARG A 29 3.73 -1.52 -3.40
N ALA A 30 3.48 -1.83 -2.12
CA ALA A 30 3.95 -3.06 -1.52
C ALA A 30 3.31 -4.29 -2.18
N LYS A 31 2.01 -4.26 -2.47
CA LYS A 31 1.31 -5.31 -3.22
C LYS A 31 1.87 -5.50 -4.63
N ILE A 32 2.17 -4.41 -5.34
CA ILE A 32 2.80 -4.49 -6.68
C ILE A 32 4.16 -5.17 -6.60
N ILE A 33 5.01 -4.76 -5.64
CA ILE A 33 6.34 -5.36 -5.45
C ILE A 33 6.24 -6.84 -5.09
N GLN A 34 5.27 -7.21 -4.25
CA GLN A 34 5.00 -8.59 -3.90
C GLN A 34 4.62 -9.41 -5.14
N ALA A 35 3.67 -8.92 -5.95
CA ALA A 35 3.23 -9.59 -7.17
C ALA A 35 4.37 -9.80 -8.18
N ILE A 36 5.27 -8.82 -8.33
CA ILE A 36 6.45 -8.91 -9.21
C ILE A 36 7.45 -9.94 -8.70
N SER A 37 7.63 -10.01 -7.37
CA SER A 37 8.49 -11.01 -6.74
C SER A 37 7.94 -12.42 -6.97
N THR A 38 6.62 -12.58 -6.99
CA THR A 38 5.95 -13.87 -7.28
C THR A 38 5.95 -14.23 -8.77
N SER A 39 5.92 -13.25 -9.69
CA SER A 39 5.85 -13.49 -11.14
C SER A 39 7.20 -13.58 -11.85
N ASN A 40 8.28 -13.91 -11.12
CA ASN A 40 9.65 -13.98 -11.65
C ASN A 40 10.10 -12.69 -12.36
N GLY A 41 9.68 -11.51 -11.87
CA GLY A 41 10.14 -10.22 -12.36
C GLY A 41 9.40 -9.66 -13.59
N SER A 42 8.46 -10.40 -14.18
CA SER A 42 7.64 -9.90 -15.29
C SER A 42 6.19 -9.73 -14.82
N LEU A 43 5.75 -8.48 -14.68
CA LEU A 43 4.35 -8.15 -14.39
C LEU A 43 3.86 -7.12 -15.40
N GLY A 44 3.00 -7.57 -16.31
CA GLY A 44 2.46 -6.70 -17.36
C GLY A 44 1.63 -5.53 -16.81
N LYS A 45 1.57 -4.44 -17.57
CA LYS A 45 0.81 -3.21 -17.25
C LYS A 45 -0.64 -3.49 -16.84
N ALA A 46 -1.32 -4.39 -17.55
CA ALA A 46 -2.69 -4.78 -17.25
C ALA A 46 -2.84 -5.46 -15.87
N ALA A 47 -1.86 -6.27 -15.45
CA ALA A 47 -1.89 -6.94 -14.16
C ALA A 47 -1.67 -5.95 -13.00
N VAL A 48 -0.76 -4.99 -13.17
CA VAL A 48 -0.60 -3.90 -12.19
C VAL A 48 -1.87 -3.05 -12.12
N LEU A 49 -2.45 -2.66 -13.25
CA LEU A 49 -3.68 -1.88 -13.27
C LEU A 49 -4.82 -2.61 -12.55
N LYS A 50 -4.95 -3.93 -12.74
CA LYS A 50 -5.90 -4.76 -12.01
C LYS A 50 -5.65 -4.72 -10.49
N LEU A 51 -4.38 -4.80 -10.07
CA LEU A 51 -4.00 -4.78 -8.65
C LEU A 51 -4.25 -3.41 -8.00
N VAL A 52 -3.94 -2.33 -8.72
CA VAL A 52 -4.20 -0.95 -8.27
C VAL A 52 -5.70 -0.74 -8.09
N ARG A 53 -6.51 -1.15 -9.09
CA ARG A 53 -7.97 -0.99 -9.09
C ARG A 53 -8.71 -1.88 -8.10
N ALA A 54 -8.10 -2.98 -7.65
CA ALA A 54 -8.70 -3.85 -6.65
C ALA A 54 -8.95 -3.11 -5.33
N ILE A 55 -9.95 -3.56 -4.56
CA ILE A 55 -10.25 -2.99 -3.24
C ILE A 55 -9.05 -3.24 -2.30
N PRO A 56 -8.50 -2.20 -1.64
CA PRO A 56 -7.39 -2.36 -0.71
C PRO A 56 -7.64 -3.46 0.33
N GLY A 57 -6.70 -4.39 0.48
CA GLY A 57 -6.79 -5.50 1.44
C GLY A 57 -7.61 -6.70 0.93
N LEU A 58 -8.20 -6.62 -0.25
CA LEU A 58 -8.94 -7.72 -0.89
C LEU A 58 -8.40 -8.03 -2.28
N GLU A 59 -7.12 -7.71 -2.55
CA GLU A 59 -6.48 -7.92 -3.86
C GLU A 59 -6.46 -9.38 -4.30
N ASP A 60 -6.35 -10.29 -3.33
CA ASP A 60 -6.22 -11.73 -3.58
C ASP A 60 -7.57 -12.43 -3.73
N MET A 61 -8.69 -11.72 -3.48
CA MET A 61 -10.04 -12.28 -3.59
C MET A 61 -10.54 -12.24 -5.03
N SER A 62 -11.18 -13.33 -5.46
CA SER A 62 -11.82 -13.38 -6.77
C SER A 62 -13.05 -12.46 -6.82
N SER A 63 -13.40 -12.00 -8.02
CA SER A 63 -14.60 -11.17 -8.21
C SER A 63 -15.90 -11.89 -7.82
N SER A 64 -15.93 -13.23 -7.88
CA SER A 64 -17.10 -14.02 -7.46
C SER A 64 -17.25 -14.05 -5.95
N GLU A 65 -16.17 -14.29 -5.20
CA GLU A 65 -16.19 -14.25 -3.73
C GLU A 65 -16.55 -12.86 -3.22
N LEU A 66 -16.02 -11.81 -3.87
CA LEU A 66 -16.41 -10.45 -3.56
C LEU A 66 -17.90 -10.22 -3.79
N LYS A 67 -18.55 -10.80 -4.80
CA LYS A 67 -20.00 -10.59 -4.99
C LYS A 67 -20.85 -11.23 -3.89
N LEU A 68 -20.37 -12.35 -3.32
CA LEU A 68 -21.08 -13.08 -2.27
C LEU A 68 -20.97 -12.41 -0.88
N LEU A 69 -19.90 -11.65 -0.65
CA LEU A 69 -19.68 -10.96 0.63
C LEU A 69 -20.60 -9.75 0.82
N HIS A 70 -21.18 -9.65 2.02
CA HIS A 70 -21.95 -8.47 2.41
C HIS A 70 -21.03 -7.23 2.47
N PRO A 71 -21.48 -6.02 2.06
CA PRO A 71 -20.64 -4.81 2.07
C PRO A 71 -19.94 -4.52 3.41
N LYS A 72 -20.65 -4.75 4.53
CA LYS A 72 -20.10 -4.60 5.89
C LYS A 72 -18.93 -5.56 6.16
N GLU A 73 -19.01 -6.79 5.66
CA GLU A 73 -17.99 -7.81 5.84
C GLU A 73 -16.76 -7.53 4.97
N LYS A 74 -16.98 -7.06 3.73
CA LYS A 74 -15.88 -6.58 2.86
C LYS A 74 -15.07 -5.51 3.55
N TYR A 75 -15.76 -4.52 4.11
CA TYR A 75 -15.13 -3.42 4.81
C TYR A 75 -14.36 -3.91 6.04
N ALA A 76 -14.96 -4.75 6.88
CA ALA A 76 -14.30 -5.30 8.06
C ALA A 76 -13.02 -6.08 7.69
N ARG A 77 -13.11 -6.98 6.70
CA ARG A 77 -11.97 -7.78 6.24
C ARG A 77 -10.87 -6.92 5.61
N SER A 78 -11.25 -5.96 4.76
CA SER A 78 -10.33 -4.97 4.17
C SER A 78 -9.59 -4.20 5.27
N ARG A 79 -10.32 -3.65 6.24
CA ARG A 79 -9.78 -2.90 7.37
C ARG A 79 -8.78 -3.73 8.17
N ASP A 80 -9.12 -4.98 8.50
CA ASP A 80 -8.24 -5.85 9.28
C ASP A 80 -6.94 -6.20 8.55
N ILE A 81 -7.02 -6.50 7.26
CA ILE A 81 -5.85 -6.81 6.43
C ILE A 81 -4.95 -5.58 6.27
N VAL A 82 -5.52 -4.44 5.89
CA VAL A 82 -4.76 -3.19 5.71
C VAL A 82 -4.10 -2.75 7.02
N ARG A 83 -4.81 -2.82 8.16
CA ARG A 83 -4.22 -2.50 9.48
C ARG A 83 -3.08 -3.43 9.84
N ARG A 84 -3.25 -4.73 9.60
CA ARG A 84 -2.23 -5.73 9.91
C ARG A 84 -0.97 -5.49 9.10
N GLU A 85 -1.10 -5.26 7.80
CA GLU A 85 0.05 -5.06 6.90
C GLU A 85 0.75 -3.71 7.11
N MET A 86 0.02 -2.67 7.51
CA MET A 86 0.57 -1.32 7.66
C MET A 86 1.06 -0.99 9.07
N ARG A 87 0.83 -1.85 10.07
CA ARG A 87 1.15 -1.61 11.48
C ARG A 87 2.57 -1.06 11.70
N ASP A 88 3.56 -1.66 11.03
CA ASP A 88 4.99 -1.32 11.21
C ASP A 88 5.50 -0.32 10.16
N ARG A 89 4.61 0.23 9.32
CA ARG A 89 4.94 1.03 8.13
C ARG A 89 4.29 2.42 8.13
N LEU A 90 3.79 2.86 9.29
CA LEU A 90 3.09 4.14 9.45
C LEU A 90 4.02 5.35 9.52
N LEU A 91 5.31 5.13 9.79
CA LEU A 91 6.27 6.21 9.96
C LEU A 91 7.07 6.50 8.69
N PRO A 92 7.58 7.73 8.53
CA PRO A 92 8.55 8.04 7.49
C PRO A 92 9.73 7.04 7.52
N PHE A 93 10.26 6.71 6.34
CA PHE A 93 11.41 5.81 6.27
C PHE A 93 12.65 6.55 6.78
N GLU A 94 13.29 6.01 7.83
CA GLU A 94 14.45 6.66 8.44
C GLU A 94 15.78 6.40 7.74
N GLY A 95 15.86 5.35 6.93
CA GLY A 95 17.08 5.03 6.20
C GLY A 95 17.37 5.95 5.02
N LYS A 96 18.59 5.83 4.48
CA LYS A 96 18.93 6.36 3.16
C LYS A 96 18.05 5.65 2.13
N ARG A 97 17.24 6.41 1.39
CA ARG A 97 16.45 5.86 0.28
C ARG A 97 17.45 5.23 -0.68
N SER A 98 17.47 3.90 -0.76
CA SER A 98 18.24 3.22 -1.80
C SER A 98 17.76 3.78 -3.13
N HIS A 99 18.68 4.36 -3.90
CA HIS A 99 18.39 4.89 -5.23
C HIS A 99 17.98 3.70 -6.09
N ARG A 100 16.67 3.44 -6.14
CA ARG A 100 16.13 2.33 -6.92
C ARG A 100 16.31 2.70 -8.38
N LYS A 101 17.32 2.11 -9.02
CA LYS A 101 17.33 2.00 -10.48
C LYS A 101 15.99 1.36 -10.87
N THR A 102 15.33 1.96 -11.86
CA THR A 102 14.14 1.40 -12.48
C THR A 102 14.45 -0.06 -12.84
N HIS A 103 13.72 -1.00 -12.24
CA HIS A 103 13.93 -2.41 -12.59
C HIS A 103 13.46 -2.57 -14.04
N PRO A 104 14.28 -3.15 -14.93
CA PRO A 104 13.85 -3.45 -16.29
C PRO A 104 12.58 -4.32 -16.24
N GLY A 105 11.52 -3.91 -16.95
CA GLY A 105 10.23 -4.62 -16.95
C GLY A 105 9.25 -4.22 -15.84
N MET A 106 9.61 -3.28 -14.95
CA MET A 106 8.64 -2.60 -14.10
C MET A 106 7.99 -1.43 -14.81
N ILE A 107 6.72 -1.17 -14.49
CA ILE A 107 6.04 0.06 -14.86
C ILE A 107 6.84 1.27 -14.38
N GLU A 108 6.91 2.30 -15.22
CA GLU A 108 7.58 3.54 -14.89
C GLU A 108 7.00 4.15 -13.61
N PHE A 109 7.84 4.75 -12.76
CA PHE A 109 7.40 5.37 -11.51
C PHE A 109 6.29 6.41 -11.73
N LEU A 110 6.41 7.22 -12.78
CA LEU A 110 5.41 8.22 -13.15
C LEU A 110 4.08 7.58 -13.52
N GLU A 111 4.11 6.55 -14.36
CA GLU A 111 2.92 5.82 -14.77
C GLU A 111 2.19 5.16 -13.59
N MET A 112 2.93 4.49 -12.70
CA MET A 112 2.36 3.93 -11.47
C MET A 112 1.76 5.02 -10.58
N SER A 113 2.43 6.17 -10.48
CA SER A 113 1.94 7.28 -9.66
C SER A 113 0.65 7.89 -10.20
N ARG A 114 0.51 8.04 -11.53
CA ARG A 114 -0.75 8.44 -12.17
C ARG A 114 -1.88 7.47 -11.85
N MET A 115 -1.66 6.17 -12.04
CA MET A 115 -2.67 5.13 -11.73
C MET A 115 -3.13 5.16 -10.26
N MET A 116 -2.22 5.43 -9.31
CA MET A 116 -2.56 5.53 -7.89
C MET A 116 -3.36 6.78 -7.56
N CYS A 117 -3.03 7.93 -8.17
CA CYS A 117 -3.80 9.17 -8.02
C CYS A 117 -5.24 8.98 -8.52
N ASP A 118 -5.40 8.45 -9.73
CA ASP A 118 -6.72 8.18 -10.32
C ASP A 118 -7.52 7.22 -9.44
N GLN A 119 -6.87 6.15 -8.98
CA GLN A 119 -7.54 5.20 -8.11
C GLN A 119 -7.93 5.82 -6.77
N TRP A 120 -7.07 6.64 -6.15
CA TRP A 120 -7.37 7.28 -4.87
C TRP A 120 -8.61 8.17 -4.95
N LYS A 121 -8.80 8.87 -6.08
CA LYS A 121 -10.01 9.64 -6.35
C LYS A 121 -11.27 8.75 -6.35
N LEU A 122 -11.17 7.55 -6.94
CA LEU A 122 -12.25 6.56 -7.08
C LEU A 122 -12.49 5.67 -5.84
N VAL A 123 -11.56 5.61 -4.89
CA VAL A 123 -11.72 4.79 -3.68
C VAL A 123 -12.91 5.29 -2.85
N ASP A 124 -13.69 4.34 -2.32
CA ASP A 124 -14.87 4.61 -1.51
C ASP A 124 -14.53 5.32 -0.20
N GLY A 125 -15.48 6.12 0.29
CA GLY A 125 -15.31 6.90 1.52
C GLY A 125 -14.96 6.03 2.74
N LEU A 126 -15.55 4.82 2.85
CA LEU A 126 -15.26 3.89 3.94
C LEU A 126 -13.80 3.44 3.90
N THR A 127 -13.31 3.01 2.74
CA THR A 127 -11.90 2.65 2.57
C THR A 127 -10.97 3.84 2.86
N LYS A 128 -11.31 5.07 2.42
CA LYS A 128 -10.55 6.27 2.79
C LYS A 128 -10.47 6.46 4.31
N THR A 129 -11.54 6.16 5.05
CA THR A 129 -11.54 6.20 6.53
C THR A 129 -10.50 5.25 7.13
N ILE A 130 -10.29 4.06 6.57
CA ILE A 130 -9.23 3.13 7.03
C ILE A 130 -7.86 3.80 6.98
N PHE A 131 -7.53 4.44 5.86
CA PHE A 131 -6.25 5.12 5.67
C PHE A 131 -6.14 6.41 6.50
N LYS A 132 -7.24 7.14 6.72
CA LYS A 132 -7.29 8.29 7.66
C LYS A 132 -6.98 7.84 9.09
N GLU A 133 -7.60 6.76 9.57
CA GLU A 133 -7.33 6.19 10.90
C GLU A 133 -5.84 5.78 11.05
N LEU A 134 -5.26 5.17 10.02
CA LEU A 134 -3.84 4.80 10.02
C LEU A 134 -2.91 6.02 9.99
N ALA A 135 -3.27 7.10 9.28
CA ALA A 135 -2.51 8.34 9.27
C ALA A 135 -2.51 9.00 10.65
N GLU A 136 -3.65 9.02 11.34
CA GLU A 136 -3.73 9.54 12.71
C GLU A 136 -2.95 8.69 13.72
N GLU A 137 -2.97 7.36 13.58
CA GLU A 137 -2.10 6.48 14.36
C GLU A 137 -0.61 6.79 14.10
N GLY A 138 -0.21 6.93 12.83
CA GLY A 138 1.16 7.31 12.47
C GLY A 138 1.57 8.68 13.02
N LYS A 139 0.66 9.67 13.01
CA LYS A 139 0.89 10.99 13.63
C LYS A 139 1.09 10.88 15.14
N ARG A 140 0.30 10.04 15.84
CA ARG A 140 0.49 9.78 17.28
C ARG A 140 1.86 9.16 17.56
N GLN A 141 2.25 8.14 16.81
CA GLN A 141 3.57 7.51 16.94
C GLN A 141 4.71 8.49 16.67
N HIS A 142 4.55 9.37 15.68
CA HIS A 142 5.54 10.38 15.34
C HIS A 142 5.72 11.40 16.47
N ARG A 143 4.62 11.91 17.05
CA ARG A 143 4.68 12.83 18.21
C ARG A 143 5.38 12.18 19.41
N GLN A 144 5.08 10.91 19.69
CA GLN A 144 5.72 10.15 20.79
C GLN A 144 7.23 9.93 20.60
N ARG A 145 7.70 9.82 19.35
CA ARG A 145 9.15 9.71 19.07
C ARG A 145 9.84 11.04 19.29
N ASN A 146 9.30 12.12 18.70
CA ASN A 146 9.90 13.44 18.83
C ASN A 146 9.97 13.90 20.30
N SER A 147 8.97 13.57 21.13
CA SER A 147 9.01 13.90 22.57
C SER A 147 10.10 13.17 23.36
N LYS A 148 10.49 11.95 22.94
CA LYS A 148 11.56 11.18 23.61
C LYS A 148 12.94 11.69 23.25
N ASP A 149 13.15 12.06 21.99
CA ASP A 149 14.43 12.59 21.54
C ASP A 149 14.75 13.94 22.20
N GLU A 150 13.72 14.73 22.54
CA GLU A 150 13.87 15.97 23.31
C GLU A 150 14.34 15.72 24.75
N THR A 151 13.86 14.67 25.43
CA THR A 151 14.29 14.36 26.80
C THR A 151 15.73 13.86 26.84
N ASP A 152 16.11 12.97 25.93
CA ASP A 152 17.43 12.34 25.95
C ASP A 152 18.53 13.35 25.59
N THR A 153 18.26 14.24 24.64
CA THR A 153 19.22 15.28 24.23
C THR A 153 19.52 16.27 25.37
N SER A 154 18.53 16.59 26.22
CA SER A 154 18.73 17.50 27.36
C SER A 154 19.58 16.91 28.49
N SER A 155 19.61 15.58 28.61
CA SER A 155 20.35 14.88 29.67
C SER A 155 21.84 14.68 29.34
N SER A 156 22.22 14.71 28.06
CA SER A 156 23.58 14.39 27.61
C SER A 156 24.51 15.61 27.43
N SER A 157 24.00 16.85 27.51
CA SER A 157 24.78 18.05 27.22
C SER A 157 25.22 18.86 28.44
N LYS A 158 25.03 18.37 29.67
CA LYS A 158 25.84 18.86 30.79
C LYS A 158 27.22 18.24 30.66
N GLY A 159 28.00 18.82 29.73
CA GLY A 159 29.44 18.87 29.86
C GLY A 159 29.71 19.50 31.22
N ILE A 160 29.89 18.65 32.21
CA ILE A 160 30.65 18.99 33.40
C ILE A 160 32.03 19.26 32.83
N ASP A 161 32.38 20.54 32.69
CA ASP A 161 33.78 20.95 32.60
C ASP A 161 34.47 20.22 33.75
N GLN A 162 35.30 19.23 33.41
CA GLN A 162 35.90 18.31 34.39
C GLN A 162 36.78 19.05 35.41
N ASP A 163 37.05 20.33 35.17
CA ASP A 163 37.83 21.21 36.02
C ASP A 163 37.00 21.78 37.20
N ASP A 164 35.66 21.82 37.12
CA ASP A 164 34.79 22.26 38.22
C ASP A 164 34.19 21.09 39.04
N ALA A 165 34.36 19.85 38.55
CA ALA A 165 33.80 18.65 39.19
C ALA A 165 34.54 18.25 40.48
N PHE A 166 35.83 18.58 40.58
CA PHE A 166 36.66 18.18 41.72
C PHE A 166 36.39 19.02 42.97
N ASP A 167 36.13 20.33 42.81
CA ASP A 167 35.82 21.23 43.92
C ASP A 167 34.45 20.94 44.55
N LYS A 168 33.47 20.53 43.74
CA LYS A 168 32.16 20.16 44.27
C LYS A 168 32.17 18.84 45.06
N LEU A 169 33.04 17.90 44.70
CA LEU A 169 33.18 16.63 45.41
C LEU A 169 33.85 16.80 46.80
N LEU A 170 34.64 17.87 46.98
CA LEU A 170 35.21 18.23 48.28
C LEU A 170 34.18 18.88 49.22
N GLN A 171 33.18 19.58 48.67
CA GLN A 171 32.12 20.24 49.44
C GLN A 171 31.06 19.24 49.94
N ASP A 172 30.75 18.22 49.15
CA ASP A 172 29.69 17.23 49.46
C ASP A 172 30.10 16.19 50.52
N LEU A 173 31.38 16.09 50.88
CA LEU A 173 31.83 15.26 52.03
C LEU A 173 31.69 15.96 53.39
N ALA A 174 31.35 17.25 53.42
CA ALA A 174 31.33 18.04 54.65
C ALA A 174 29.93 18.26 55.26
N VAL A 175 28.84 17.87 54.58
CA VAL A 175 27.48 18.11 55.05
C VAL A 175 26.62 16.90 54.67
N ASN A 176 26.27 16.07 55.66
CA ASN A 176 25.02 15.29 55.79
C ASN A 176 25.26 14.03 56.66
N GLU A 177 25.59 14.25 57.93
CA GLU A 177 25.04 13.41 59.00
C GLU A 177 23.70 14.05 59.41
N GLU A 178 22.69 13.21 59.67
CA GLU A 178 21.33 13.54 60.14
C GLU A 178 20.31 13.90 59.05
N ASP A 179 19.43 12.96 58.68
CA ASP A 179 18.13 12.84 59.35
C ASP A 179 17.40 11.61 58.78
N SER A 180 17.22 10.61 59.65
CA SER A 180 16.42 9.43 59.41
C SER A 180 14.94 9.80 59.53
N ARG A 181 14.11 9.41 58.57
CA ARG A 181 12.69 9.16 58.86
C ARG A 181 12.12 8.13 57.91
N ASP A 182 11.77 7.02 58.55
CA ASP A 182 10.95 5.92 58.07
C ASP A 182 9.68 6.40 57.38
N THR A 183 9.28 5.74 56.29
CA THR A 183 7.84 5.51 56.08
C THR A 183 7.60 4.25 55.27
N GLU A 184 6.68 3.47 55.81
CA GLU A 184 6.36 2.08 55.58
C GLU A 184 5.59 1.81 54.29
N ASP A 185 5.79 0.60 53.78
CA ASP A 185 4.79 -0.37 53.29
C ASP A 185 3.45 0.14 52.73
N SER A 186 3.18 -0.22 51.46
CA SER A 186 1.88 -0.83 51.14
C SER A 186 1.96 -1.73 49.90
N ASP A 187 2.03 -3.03 50.18
CA ASP A 187 1.70 -4.10 49.26
C ASP A 187 0.20 -4.08 48.94
N VAL A 188 -0.17 -4.02 47.66
CA VAL A 188 -1.50 -4.49 47.20
C VAL A 188 -1.33 -5.39 45.99
N LEU A 189 -1.21 -6.68 46.29
CA LEU A 189 -1.40 -7.80 45.38
C LEU A 189 -2.87 -7.86 44.95
N THR A 190 -3.14 -7.81 43.65
CA THR A 190 -4.38 -8.38 43.07
C THR A 190 -4.05 -9.25 41.87
N ALA A 191 -3.85 -10.53 42.14
CA ALA A 191 -3.74 -11.57 41.14
C ALA A 191 -5.13 -11.90 40.57
N ASN A 192 -5.39 -11.49 39.33
CA ASN A 192 -6.53 -11.99 38.56
C ASN A 192 -6.06 -13.20 37.72
N THR A 193 -6.16 -14.37 38.35
CA THR A 193 -6.00 -15.68 37.71
C THR A 193 -7.15 -15.93 36.73
N MET A 194 -6.85 -15.93 35.44
CA MET A 194 -7.78 -16.34 34.38
C MET A 194 -7.82 -17.88 34.27
N PRO A 195 -9.01 -18.48 34.05
CA PRO A 195 -9.15 -19.93 33.92
C PRO A 195 -8.61 -20.44 32.58
N LEU A 196 -7.71 -21.40 32.67
CA LEU A 196 -7.10 -22.14 31.58
C LEU A 196 -8.15 -23.05 30.90
N LEU A 197 -8.51 -22.73 29.64
CA LEU A 197 -9.31 -23.62 28.80
C LEU A 197 -8.40 -24.73 28.24
N THR A 198 -8.51 -25.92 28.81
CA THR A 198 -7.91 -27.16 28.30
C THR A 198 -8.64 -27.59 27.03
N ILE A 199 -8.00 -27.38 25.87
CA ILE A 199 -8.43 -27.95 24.59
C ILE A 199 -7.85 -29.36 24.51
N LYS A 200 -8.72 -30.38 24.44
CA LYS A 200 -8.31 -31.77 24.14
C LYS A 200 -7.90 -31.88 22.67
N PRO A 201 -6.80 -32.57 22.34
CA PRO A 201 -6.48 -32.92 20.97
C PRO A 201 -7.49 -33.97 20.47
N GLN A 202 -8.11 -33.67 19.33
CA GLN A 202 -8.98 -34.58 18.61
C GLN A 202 -8.13 -35.32 17.58
N ASP A 203 -7.93 -36.62 17.83
CA ASP A 203 -7.28 -37.56 16.91
C ASP A 203 -8.23 -37.88 15.76
N ASP A 204 -8.05 -37.23 14.61
CA ASP A 204 -8.70 -37.63 13.36
C ASP A 204 -7.68 -38.33 12.45
N THR A 205 -7.56 -39.62 12.70
CA THR A 205 -7.55 -40.73 11.74
C THR A 205 -7.14 -40.40 10.31
N ALA A 206 -5.96 -40.91 9.95
CA ALA A 206 -5.46 -41.04 8.59
C ALA A 206 -6.46 -41.80 7.69
N SER A 207 -6.88 -41.18 6.60
CA SER A 207 -7.43 -41.87 5.44
C SER A 207 -6.63 -41.49 4.20
N ASN A 208 -5.65 -42.33 3.89
CA ASN A 208 -4.97 -42.37 2.59
C ASN A 208 -6.00 -42.70 1.51
N GLN A 209 -6.42 -41.71 0.71
CA GLN A 209 -7.02 -41.98 -0.59
C GLN A 209 -6.04 -41.61 -1.69
N CYS A 210 -5.55 -42.68 -2.31
CA CYS A 210 -4.79 -42.74 -3.53
C CYS A 210 -5.67 -42.27 -4.69
N PHE A 211 -5.31 -41.15 -5.33
CA PHE A 211 -5.92 -40.72 -6.59
C PHE A 211 -5.01 -41.12 -7.77
N PRO A 212 -5.55 -41.78 -8.82
CA PRO A 212 -4.77 -42.10 -10.01
C PRO A 212 -4.53 -40.86 -10.88
N SER A 213 -3.27 -40.72 -11.30
CA SER A 213 -2.82 -39.86 -12.40
C SER A 213 -3.76 -39.94 -13.61
N SER A 214 -4.30 -38.80 -14.01
CA SER A 214 -4.99 -38.64 -15.29
C SER A 214 -4.38 -37.46 -16.06
N SER A 215 -3.60 -37.85 -17.05
CA SER A 215 -3.37 -37.27 -18.38
C SER A 215 -3.85 -35.85 -18.68
N ASN A 216 -2.89 -35.02 -19.11
CA ASN A 216 -3.09 -33.72 -19.75
C ASN A 216 -3.99 -33.82 -20.99
N ILE A 217 -5.12 -33.10 -21.01
CA ILE A 217 -5.88 -32.77 -22.21
C ILE A 217 -5.82 -31.26 -22.41
N VAL A 218 -5.15 -30.85 -23.49
CA VAL A 218 -5.08 -29.47 -23.98
C VAL A 218 -6.36 -29.19 -24.76
N THR A 219 -7.19 -28.28 -24.27
CA THR A 219 -8.37 -27.75 -25.00
C THR A 219 -8.09 -26.36 -25.57
N PRO A 220 -8.46 -26.06 -26.82
CA PRO A 220 -8.29 -24.73 -27.41
C PRO A 220 -9.34 -23.72 -26.91
N ILE A 221 -8.89 -22.47 -26.82
CA ILE A 221 -9.61 -21.30 -26.30
C ILE A 221 -10.74 -20.90 -27.27
N THR A 222 -11.98 -21.00 -26.82
CA THR A 222 -13.18 -20.50 -27.53
C THR A 222 -13.47 -19.05 -27.13
N SER A 223 -13.70 -18.21 -28.13
CA SER A 223 -13.97 -16.77 -28.03
C SER A 223 -15.29 -16.45 -27.33
N ARG A 224 -15.27 -15.44 -26.44
CA ARG A 224 -16.44 -14.91 -25.71
C ARG A 224 -17.36 -14.06 -26.60
N PRO A 225 -18.69 -14.13 -26.43
CA PRO A 225 -19.63 -13.20 -27.06
C PRO A 225 -19.63 -11.82 -26.37
N LYS A 226 -19.78 -10.77 -27.19
CA LYS A 226 -20.01 -9.37 -26.80
C LYS A 226 -21.42 -9.23 -26.20
N VAL A 227 -21.51 -8.91 -24.92
CA VAL A 227 -22.76 -8.45 -24.29
C VAL A 227 -22.74 -6.92 -24.30
N GLN A 228 -23.63 -6.31 -25.08
CA GLN A 228 -23.95 -4.88 -24.97
C GLN A 228 -24.80 -4.69 -23.72
N ILE A 229 -24.28 -3.92 -22.76
CA ILE A 229 -25.05 -3.45 -21.59
C ILE A 229 -25.41 -2.01 -21.90
N SER A 230 -26.70 -1.74 -22.14
CA SER A 230 -27.25 -0.38 -22.12
C SER A 230 -27.33 0.09 -20.68
N PHE A 231 -26.75 1.26 -20.41
CA PHE A 231 -26.77 1.89 -19.09
C PHE A 231 -27.80 3.02 -19.14
N ASP A 232 -29.03 2.72 -18.70
CA ASP A 232 -30.06 3.74 -18.55
C ASP A 232 -29.78 4.62 -17.32
N ALA A 233 -30.07 5.90 -17.50
CA ALA A 233 -29.77 7.01 -16.62
C ALA A 233 -30.28 6.82 -15.19
N PHE A 234 -29.37 6.96 -14.22
CA PHE A 234 -29.71 7.14 -12.81
C PHE A 234 -29.34 8.56 -12.38
N GLU A 235 -30.29 9.49 -12.58
CA GLU A 235 -30.22 10.85 -12.03
C GLU A 235 -30.61 10.83 -10.55
N GLY A 236 -29.62 10.61 -9.67
CA GLY A 236 -29.75 10.77 -8.24
C GLY A 236 -28.85 11.89 -7.74
N LYS A 237 -29.39 13.11 -7.59
CA LYS A 237 -28.73 14.23 -6.92
C LYS A 237 -28.50 13.88 -5.44
N ILE A 238 -27.25 13.71 -5.04
CA ILE A 238 -26.84 13.67 -3.63
C ILE A 238 -26.30 15.08 -3.29
N PRO A 239 -26.73 15.71 -2.18
CA PRO A 239 -26.19 16.99 -1.78
C PRO A 239 -24.77 16.80 -1.23
N LEU A 240 -23.80 17.46 -1.86
CA LEU A 240 -22.44 17.62 -1.36
C LEU A 240 -22.45 18.72 -0.30
N ASP A 241 -22.35 18.32 0.96
CA ASP A 241 -21.94 19.24 2.03
C ASP A 241 -20.42 19.42 1.95
N SER A 242 -20.02 20.62 1.55
CA SER A 242 -18.66 21.01 1.22
C SER A 242 -17.89 21.43 2.48
N SER A 243 -17.35 20.47 3.23
CA SER A 243 -16.28 20.74 4.19
C SER A 243 -14.93 20.70 3.46
N GLY A 244 -14.21 21.81 3.42
CA GLY A 244 -12.95 21.97 2.69
C GLY A 244 -11.90 20.93 3.06
N ASP A 245 -11.72 19.95 2.18
CA ASP A 245 -10.65 18.97 2.22
C ASP A 245 -9.42 19.55 1.51
N GLU A 246 -8.39 19.95 2.27
CA GLU A 246 -7.06 20.36 1.75
C GLU A 246 -6.27 19.22 1.07
N GLU A 247 -6.86 18.03 0.87
CA GLU A 247 -6.17 16.86 0.31
C GLU A 247 -6.11 16.85 -1.24
N ASP A 248 -6.80 17.77 -1.92
CA ASP A 248 -6.81 17.84 -3.39
C ASP A 248 -5.54 18.48 -4.00
N ASP A 249 -4.73 19.19 -3.22
CA ASP A 249 -3.63 19.99 -3.78
C ASP A 249 -2.45 19.14 -4.27
N PHE A 250 -2.24 17.95 -3.72
CA PHE A 250 -1.18 17.05 -4.22
C PHE A 250 -1.51 16.47 -5.60
N CYS A 251 -2.78 16.14 -5.86
CA CYS A 251 -3.19 15.68 -7.19
C CYS A 251 -3.04 16.80 -8.22
N LYS A 252 -3.44 18.03 -7.87
CA LYS A 252 -3.25 19.21 -8.71
C LYS A 252 -1.78 19.52 -8.99
N TYR A 253 -0.89 19.30 -8.03
CA TYR A 253 0.56 19.49 -8.23
C TYR A 253 1.12 18.53 -9.29
N ILE A 254 0.74 17.25 -9.26
CA ILE A 254 1.19 16.30 -10.28
C ILE A 254 0.58 16.63 -11.65
N ASP A 255 -0.70 17.00 -11.71
CA ASP A 255 -1.37 17.34 -12.97
C ASP A 255 -0.76 18.62 -13.61
N SER A 256 -0.40 19.63 -12.80
CA SER A 256 0.22 20.88 -13.30
C SER A 256 1.66 20.74 -13.80
N HIS A 257 2.47 19.82 -13.24
CA HIS A 257 3.86 19.64 -13.66
C HIS A 257 4.01 18.81 -14.94
N ILE A 258 2.98 18.06 -15.35
CA ILE A 258 3.01 17.19 -16.53
C ILE A 258 2.65 17.97 -17.80
N HIS A 259 1.71 18.91 -17.73
CA HIS A 259 1.34 19.75 -18.87
C HIS A 259 2.45 20.70 -19.37
N LEU A 260 3.56 20.83 -18.64
CA LEU A 260 4.70 21.65 -19.05
C LEU A 260 5.73 20.93 -19.94
N VAL A 261 5.50 19.64 -20.28
CA VAL A 261 6.49 18.84 -21.04
C VAL A 261 6.05 18.55 -22.49
N ASP A 262 4.81 18.84 -22.87
CA ASP A 262 4.27 18.47 -24.20
C ASP A 262 4.21 19.63 -25.23
N ASP A 263 4.60 20.86 -24.86
CA ASP A 263 4.55 22.04 -25.76
C ASP A 263 5.94 22.46 -26.28
N ALA A 264 6.89 21.53 -26.42
CA ALA A 264 8.16 21.81 -27.11
C ALA A 264 8.05 21.38 -28.58
N ASP A 265 7.82 22.38 -29.42
CA ASP A 265 7.71 22.37 -30.88
C ASP A 265 8.62 21.35 -31.58
N HIS A 266 7.99 20.39 -32.27
CA HIS A 266 8.66 19.53 -33.26
C HIS A 266 8.05 19.80 -34.65
N ASP A 267 8.24 21.02 -35.12
CA ASP A 267 8.09 21.38 -36.53
C ASP A 267 9.33 20.89 -37.28
N ASP A 268 9.31 19.66 -37.80
CA ASP A 268 10.22 19.26 -38.87
C ASP A 268 9.57 18.16 -39.74
N ILE A 269 9.02 18.63 -40.86
CA ILE A 269 9.26 18.13 -42.22
C ILE A 269 9.36 16.60 -42.35
N PHE A 270 8.29 15.98 -42.85
CA PHE A 270 8.41 14.90 -43.83
C PHE A 270 7.17 14.92 -44.74
N ASP A 271 7.33 15.56 -45.90
CA ASP A 271 6.50 15.32 -47.09
C ASP A 271 6.82 13.90 -47.59
N HIS A 272 6.01 12.93 -47.22
CA HIS A 272 5.95 11.65 -47.91
C HIS A 272 4.65 11.55 -48.70
N ASP A 273 4.81 11.88 -49.98
CA ASP A 273 3.95 11.52 -51.10
C ASP A 273 3.86 9.99 -51.19
N GLU A 274 2.71 9.41 -50.82
CA GLU A 274 2.37 8.04 -51.20
C GLU A 274 0.97 7.99 -51.84
N SER A 275 1.01 7.79 -53.14
CA SER A 275 -0.11 7.49 -54.01
C SER A 275 -0.90 6.27 -53.54
N VAL A 276 -2.20 6.45 -53.42
CA VAL A 276 -3.20 5.39 -53.29
C VAL A 276 -3.32 4.62 -54.61
N PRO A 277 -3.43 3.28 -54.56
CA PRO A 277 -4.31 2.60 -55.50
C PRO A 277 -5.48 1.92 -54.79
N ASN A 278 -6.67 2.38 -55.17
CA ASN A 278 -7.94 1.69 -55.05
C ASN A 278 -7.92 0.37 -55.85
N THR A 279 -8.47 -0.70 -55.28
CA THR A 279 -9.17 -1.84 -55.93
C THR A 279 -9.47 -2.83 -54.80
N LEU A 280 -10.67 -2.88 -54.20
CA LEU A 280 -11.99 -3.24 -54.72
C LEU A 280 -12.02 -4.65 -55.35
N VAL A 281 -12.83 -5.50 -54.69
CA VAL A 281 -13.41 -6.79 -55.12
C VAL A 281 -12.50 -8.01 -55.03
N ASP A 282 -12.70 -8.84 -54.00
CA ASP A 282 -13.09 -10.24 -54.16
C ASP A 282 -13.33 -10.92 -52.80
N LEU A 283 -14.19 -11.95 -52.80
CA LEU A 283 -14.64 -12.81 -51.68
C LEU A 283 -16.04 -12.54 -51.11
N ILE A 284 -17.06 -12.72 -51.97
CA ILE A 284 -18.32 -13.32 -51.55
C ILE A 284 -18.72 -14.38 -52.60
N ASN A 285 -18.68 -15.66 -52.20
CA ASN A 285 -19.53 -16.79 -52.62
C ASN A 285 -19.03 -18.04 -51.86
N MET A 286 -19.77 -18.53 -50.87
CA MET A 286 -20.89 -19.50 -50.95
C MET A 286 -20.43 -20.96 -51.11
N ASP A 287 -20.58 -21.73 -50.03
CA ASP A 287 -21.10 -23.12 -49.99
C ASP A 287 -21.19 -23.52 -48.50
N GLU A 288 -22.37 -23.60 -47.88
CA GLU A 288 -23.30 -24.74 -47.88
C GLU A 288 -22.64 -26.09 -47.51
N SER A 289 -22.74 -26.45 -46.24
CA SER A 289 -22.94 -27.85 -45.84
C SER A 289 -23.67 -27.89 -44.50
N ILE A 290 -24.98 -28.07 -44.62
CA ILE A 290 -25.85 -28.62 -43.60
C ILE A 290 -25.48 -30.10 -43.48
N ASP A 291 -25.16 -30.58 -42.28
CA ASP A 291 -25.54 -31.94 -41.95
C ASP A 291 -25.91 -32.14 -40.47
N HIS A 292 -27.05 -32.77 -40.34
CA HIS A 292 -27.71 -33.30 -39.17
C HIS A 292 -26.78 -34.15 -38.28
N CYS A 293 -26.86 -33.96 -36.96
CA CYS A 293 -27.12 -35.09 -36.06
C CYS A 293 -27.84 -34.64 -34.78
N ARG A 294 -29.03 -35.24 -34.61
CA ARG A 294 -29.94 -35.19 -33.48
C ARG A 294 -29.25 -35.72 -32.21
N LEU A 295 -29.33 -34.98 -31.10
CA LEU A 295 -29.22 -35.57 -29.76
C LEU A 295 -30.64 -35.71 -29.20
N ALA A 296 -31.08 -36.96 -29.06
CA ALA A 296 -32.27 -37.31 -28.29
C ALA A 296 -31.87 -37.47 -26.81
N ALA A 297 -32.71 -36.93 -25.95
CA ALA A 297 -32.72 -37.17 -24.52
C ALA A 297 -33.24 -38.57 -24.20
N VAL A 298 -32.56 -39.29 -23.30
CA VAL A 298 -33.06 -39.96 -22.07
C VAL A 298 -31.84 -40.23 -21.19
#